data_AF-A0A8J5N4J4-F1
#
_entry.id   AF-A0A8J5N4J4-F1
#
_cell.length_a   1.000
_cell.length_b   1.000
_cell.length_c   1.000
_cell.angle_alpha   90.00
_cell.angle_beta   90.00
_cell.angle_gamma   90.00
#
_symmetry.space_group_name_H-M   'P 1'
#
loop_
_entity.id
_entity.type
_entity.pdbx_description
1 polymer ?
#
loop_
_entity_poly.entity_id
_entity_poly.type
_entity_poly.pdbx_seq_one_letter_code
_entity_poly.pdbx_strand_id
1 'polypeptide(L)'
;MKSSEGYRKALSTLKDRYGDEDAHIEELMMNLINGPPVKITNGEGLQDLAVELQACICSFESMDSQETLEHLLVKKDIIERLPGRLQERYEIAVLDHHPKRYGHMKIRDIWQFIQSREKEAKRAHT
;
A
#
# COMPACT_ATOMS: atom_id res chain seq x y z
N MET A 1 -14.78 3.61 40.72
CA MET A 1 -14.00 3.86 39.49
C MET A 1 -14.96 4.34 38.41
N LYS A 2 -14.71 5.49 37.79
CA LYS A 2 -15.55 5.93 36.66
C LYS A 2 -15.23 5.01 35.47
N SER A 3 -16.24 4.54 34.76
CA SER A 3 -16.10 3.58 33.65
C SER A 3 -15.08 3.99 32.59
N SER A 4 -14.86 5.29 32.42
CA SER A 4 -13.85 5.89 31.54
C SER A 4 -12.40 5.62 31.96
N GLU A 5 -12.10 5.49 33.25
CA GLU A 5 -10.77 5.14 33.74
C GLU A 5 -10.45 3.67 33.49
N GLY A 6 -11.43 2.78 33.69
CA GLY A 6 -11.29 1.35 33.39
C GLY A 6 -11.02 1.13 31.91
N TYR A 7 -11.77 1.82 31.05
CA TYR A 7 -11.59 1.76 29.59
C TYR A 7 -10.23 2.30 29.13
N ARG A 8 -9.80 3.47 29.63
CA ARG A 8 -8.46 4.03 29.35
C ARG A 8 -7.35 3.09 29.79
N LYS A 9 -7.49 2.47 30.96
CA LYS A 9 -6.50 1.54 31.50
C LYS A 9 -6.44 0.26 30.66
N ALA A 10 -7.58 -0.24 30.18
CA ALA A 10 -7.64 -1.37 29.26
C ALA A 10 -6.95 -1.04 27.92
N LEU A 11 -7.22 0.13 27.33
CA LEU A 11 -6.56 0.58 26.10
C LEU A 11 -5.05 0.76 26.26
N SER A 12 -4.59 1.37 27.36
CA SER A 12 -3.17 1.48 27.69
C SER A 12 -2.53 0.10 27.82
N THR A 13 -3.20 -0.86 28.46
CA THR A 13 -2.69 -2.21 28.64
C THR A 13 -2.63 -2.99 27.33
N LEU A 14 -3.57 -2.75 26.41
CA LEU A 14 -3.54 -3.32 25.06
C LEU A 14 -2.40 -2.72 24.25
N LYS A 15 -2.20 -1.40 24.31
CA LYS A 15 -1.09 -0.73 23.65
C LYS A 15 0.27 -1.20 24.21
N ASP A 16 0.41 -1.33 25.52
CA ASP A 16 1.67 -1.79 26.13
C ASP A 16 1.97 -3.27 25.84
N ARG A 17 0.95 -4.11 25.60
CA ARG A 17 1.14 -5.55 25.32
C ARG A 17 1.23 -5.91 23.84
N TYR A 18 0.57 -5.13 22.98
CA TYR A 18 0.38 -5.47 21.56
C TYR A 18 0.71 -4.30 20.62
N GLY A 19 1.07 -3.12 21.15
CA GLY A 19 1.33 -1.90 20.38
C GLY A 19 2.81 -1.73 20.07
N ASP A 20 3.47 -2.79 19.60
CA ASP A 20 4.75 -2.64 18.93
C ASP A 20 4.46 -2.08 17.52
N GLU A 21 4.43 -0.75 17.44
CA GLU A 21 4.12 0.00 16.23
C GLU A 21 5.13 -0.35 15.11
N ASP A 22 6.40 -0.56 15.48
CA ASP A 22 7.46 -0.95 14.54
C ASP A 22 7.25 -2.36 13.99
N ALA A 23 6.95 -3.33 14.84
CA ALA A 23 6.64 -4.69 14.40
C ALA A 23 5.38 -4.76 13.51
N HIS A 24 4.37 -3.93 13.80
CA HIS A 24 3.17 -3.84 12.98
C HIS A 24 3.45 -3.21 11.60
N ILE A 25 4.28 -2.16 11.55
CA ILE A 25 4.75 -1.54 10.31
C ILE A 25 5.52 -2.55 9.47
N GLU A 26 6.44 -3.30 10.08
CA GLU A 26 7.23 -4.31 9.40
C GLU A 26 6.34 -5.41 8.82
N GLU A 27 5.37 -5.90 9.58
CA GLU A 27 4.41 -6.90 9.12
C GLU A 27 3.56 -6.39 7.95
N LEU A 28 3.00 -5.18 8.05
CA LEU A 28 2.25 -4.55 6.96
C LEU A 28 3.10 -4.43 5.69
N MET A 29 4.37 -4.02 5.84
CA MET A 29 5.30 -3.87 4.73
C MET A 29 5.66 -5.21 4.10
N MET A 30 5.93 -6.23 4.92
CA MET A 30 6.23 -7.59 4.47
C MET A 30 5.05 -8.20 3.72
N ASN A 31 3.82 -7.98 4.20
CA ASN A 31 2.61 -8.44 3.52
C ASN A 31 2.40 -7.71 2.19
N LEU A 32 2.69 -6.41 2.16
CA LEU A 32 2.57 -5.60 0.95
C LEU A 32 3.60 -6.01 -0.12
N ILE A 33 4.84 -6.32 0.27
CA ILE A 33 5.92 -6.68 -0.65
C ILE A 33 5.85 -8.15 -1.07
N ASN A 34 5.62 -9.06 -0.12
CA ASN A 34 5.63 -10.51 -0.36
C ASN A 34 4.25 -11.09 -0.66
N GLY A 35 3.23 -10.25 -0.75
CA GLY A 35 1.88 -10.70 -1.08
C GLY A 35 1.81 -11.35 -2.47
N PRO A 36 0.74 -12.13 -2.75
CA PRO A 36 0.64 -12.88 -3.99
C PRO A 36 0.67 -11.95 -5.22
N PRO A 37 1.22 -12.42 -6.36
CA PRO A 37 1.21 -11.66 -7.61
C PRO A 37 -0.23 -11.47 -8.10
N VAL A 38 -0.52 -10.25 -8.57
CA VAL A 38 -1.84 -9.90 -9.10
C VAL A 38 -2.01 -10.54 -10.47
N LYS A 39 -3.09 -11.31 -10.65
CA LYS A 39 -3.41 -11.97 -11.93
C LYS A 39 -4.14 -11.01 -12.88
N ILE A 40 -3.79 -11.07 -14.17
CA ILE A 40 -4.32 -10.21 -15.26
C ILE A 40 -5.84 -10.22 -15.34
N THR A 41 -6.47 -11.36 -15.04
CA THR A 41 -7.89 -11.61 -15.26
C THR A 41 -8.78 -11.11 -14.14
N ASN A 42 -8.23 -10.80 -12.97
CA ASN A 42 -9.03 -10.56 -11.78
C ASN A 42 -8.95 -9.08 -11.42
N GLY A 43 -9.93 -8.29 -11.84
CA GLY A 43 -10.12 -6.92 -11.31
C GLY A 43 -10.18 -6.90 -9.78
N GLU A 44 -10.61 -8.02 -9.17
CA GLU A 44 -10.55 -8.27 -7.72
C GLU A 44 -9.12 -8.21 -7.16
N GLY A 45 -8.12 -8.78 -7.84
CA GLY A 45 -6.74 -8.77 -7.34
C GLY A 45 -6.09 -7.38 -7.35
N LEU A 46 -6.49 -6.52 -8.30
CA LEU A 46 -6.09 -5.11 -8.29
C LEU A 46 -6.80 -4.32 -7.19
N GLN A 47 -8.06 -4.66 -6.90
CA GLN A 47 -8.82 -4.05 -5.82
C GLN A 47 -8.21 -4.41 -4.46
N ASP A 48 -7.89 -5.68 -4.22
CA ASP A 48 -7.27 -6.14 -2.99
C ASP A 48 -5.92 -5.45 -2.76
N LEU A 49 -5.07 -5.39 -3.79
CA LEU A 49 -3.80 -4.66 -3.74
C LEU A 49 -4.00 -3.16 -3.46
N ALA A 50 -5.01 -2.53 -4.04
CA ALA A 50 -5.31 -1.12 -3.79
C ALA A 50 -5.77 -0.86 -2.35
N VAL A 51 -6.52 -1.79 -1.75
CA VAL A 51 -6.94 -1.73 -0.35
C VAL A 51 -5.75 -1.94 0.59
N GLU A 52 -4.89 -2.92 0.31
CA GLU A 52 -3.64 -3.16 1.07
C GLU A 52 -2.73 -1.92 1.06
N LEU A 53 -2.50 -1.33 -0.13
CA LEU A 53 -1.74 -0.08 -0.28
C LEU A 53 -2.34 1.07 0.51
N GLN A 54 -3.67 1.23 0.47
CA GLN A 54 -4.34 2.28 1.19
C GLN A 54 -4.18 2.11 2.71
N ALA A 55 -4.33 0.88 3.21
CA ALA A 55 -4.12 0.57 4.62
C ALA A 55 -2.68 0.90 5.05
N CYS A 56 -1.68 0.51 4.26
CA CYS A 56 -0.28 0.84 4.53
C CYS A 56 -0.03 2.36 4.53
N ILE A 57 -0.54 3.09 3.54
CA ILE A 57 -0.41 4.55 3.48
C ILE A 57 -0.98 5.20 4.75
N CYS A 58 -2.20 4.79 5.17
CA CYS A 58 -2.83 5.33 6.37
C CYS A 58 -2.07 4.99 7.65
N SER A 59 -1.62 3.75 7.81
CA SER A 59 -0.85 3.32 9.00
C SER A 59 0.48 4.06 9.11
N PHE A 60 1.24 4.16 8.02
CA PHE A 60 2.54 4.82 8.01
C PHE A 60 2.42 6.35 8.16
N GLU A 61 1.35 6.96 7.65
CA GLU A 61 1.01 8.37 7.91
C GLU A 61 0.71 8.62 9.39
N SER A 62 0.01 7.70 10.06
CA SER A 62 -0.35 7.85 11.48
C SER A 62 0.83 7.69 12.45
N MET A 63 1.90 7.03 12.00
CA MET A 63 3.10 6.68 12.78
C MET A 63 4.35 7.47 12.37
N ASP A 64 4.19 8.51 11.52
CA ASP A 64 5.29 9.35 11.01
C ASP A 64 6.45 8.56 10.34
N SER A 65 6.15 7.37 9.82
CA SER A 65 7.14 6.44 9.24
C SER A 65 7.13 6.44 7.71
N GLN A 66 6.66 7.54 7.08
CA GLN A 66 6.45 7.61 5.63
C GLN A 66 7.73 7.36 4.81
N GLU A 67 8.90 7.71 5.34
CA GLU A 67 10.18 7.51 4.65
C GLU A 67 10.44 6.05 4.31
N THR A 68 10.03 5.13 5.18
CA THR A 68 10.17 3.68 4.99
C THR A 68 9.36 3.20 3.79
N LEU A 69 8.12 3.68 3.65
CA LEU A 69 7.22 3.32 2.54
C LEU A 69 7.66 3.97 1.22
N GLU A 70 8.35 5.10 1.28
CA GLU A 70 8.87 5.83 0.12
C GLU A 70 10.19 5.27 -0.41
N HIS A 71 10.77 4.28 0.27
CA HIS A 71 12.01 3.63 -0.13
C HIS A 71 11.87 3.00 -1.53
N LEU A 72 12.89 3.18 -2.38
CA LEU A 72 12.84 2.78 -3.79
C LEU A 72 12.59 1.28 -3.98
N LEU A 73 13.18 0.45 -3.12
CA LEU A 73 13.00 -1.01 -3.19
C LEU A 73 11.54 -1.40 -2.92
N VAL A 74 10.90 -0.80 -1.90
CA VAL A 74 9.50 -1.07 -1.57
C VAL A 74 8.59 -0.75 -2.75
N LYS A 75 8.80 0.41 -3.38
CA LYS A 75 8.06 0.81 -4.58
C LYS A 75 8.25 -0.16 -5.74
N LYS A 76 9.50 -0.61 -5.96
CA LYS A 76 9.84 -1.57 -7.00
C LYS A 76 9.14 -2.91 -6.76
N ASP A 77 9.21 -3.45 -5.55
CA ASP A 77 8.64 -4.75 -5.23
C ASP A 77 7.11 -4.75 -5.40
N ILE A 78 6.44 -3.64 -5.06
CA ILE A 78 5.00 -3.48 -5.28
C ILE A 78 4.66 -3.48 -6.78
N ILE A 79 5.47 -2.83 -7.62
CA ILE A 79 5.29 -2.83 -9.07
C ILE A 79 5.51 -4.24 -9.63
N GLU A 80 6.47 -4.99 -9.10
CA GLU A 80 6.75 -6.37 -9.52
C GLU A 80 5.59 -7.33 -9.23
N ARG A 81 4.73 -7.03 -8.24
CA ARG A 81 3.47 -7.77 -8.01
C ARG A 81 2.43 -7.56 -9.10
N LEU A 82 2.51 -6.49 -9.89
CA LEU A 82 1.58 -6.24 -10.99
C LEU A 82 1.86 -7.21 -12.15
N PRO A 83 0.86 -7.57 -12.97
CA PRO A 83 1.11 -8.30 -14.19
C PRO A 83 1.99 -7.52 -15.17
N GLY A 84 2.84 -8.20 -15.95
CA GLY A 84 3.80 -7.56 -16.87
C GLY A 84 3.21 -6.49 -17.80
N ARG A 85 2.00 -6.69 -18.34
CA ARG A 85 1.31 -5.66 -19.14
C ARG A 85 1.00 -4.38 -18.37
N LEU A 86 0.73 -4.48 -17.07
CA LEU A 86 0.50 -3.32 -16.21
C LEU A 86 1.81 -2.70 -15.73
N GLN A 87 2.86 -3.50 -15.55
CA GLN A 87 4.23 -2.99 -15.30
C GLN A 87 4.71 -2.12 -16.47
N GLU A 88 4.61 -2.63 -17.71
CA GLU A 88 4.97 -1.86 -18.92
C GLU A 88 4.15 -0.57 -19.04
N ARG A 89 2.84 -0.64 -18.78
CA ARG A 89 1.96 0.55 -18.79
C ARG A 89 2.30 1.53 -17.69
N TYR A 90 2.75 1.05 -16.54
CA TYR A 90 3.21 1.89 -15.45
C TYR A 90 4.50 2.60 -15.87
N GLU A 91 5.49 1.87 -16.36
CA GLU A 91 6.76 2.43 -16.86
C GLU A 91 6.54 3.50 -17.92
N ILE A 92 5.67 3.24 -18.90
CA ILE A 92 5.30 4.23 -19.93
C ILE A 92 4.67 5.47 -19.28
N ALA A 93 3.71 5.30 -18.36
CA ALA A 93 3.08 6.42 -17.68
C ALA A 93 4.08 7.24 -16.85
N VAL A 94 5.05 6.58 -16.19
CA VAL A 94 6.12 7.25 -15.44
C VAL A 94 7.06 8.02 -16.38
N LEU A 95 7.48 7.39 -17.48
CA LEU A 95 8.39 7.99 -18.45
C LEU A 95 7.74 9.17 -19.19
N ASP A 96 6.47 9.07 -19.54
CA ASP A 96 5.72 10.11 -20.26
C ASP A 96 5.42 11.34 -19.39
N HIS A 97 5.10 11.14 -18.12
CA HIS A 97 4.75 12.26 -17.23
C HIS A 97 5.96 12.82 -16.47
N HIS A 98 6.98 12.00 -16.23
CA HIS A 98 8.07 12.32 -15.33
C HIS A 98 9.43 11.75 -15.80
N PRO A 99 9.92 12.14 -17.00
CA PRO A 99 11.14 11.59 -17.61
C PRO A 99 12.43 11.82 -16.79
N LYS A 100 12.42 12.74 -15.82
CA LYS A 100 13.54 13.03 -14.90
C LYS A 100 13.33 12.51 -13.46
N ARG A 101 12.25 11.77 -13.19
CA ARG A 101 11.74 11.54 -11.82
C ARG A 101 11.30 10.11 -11.53
N TYR A 102 11.83 9.12 -12.23
CA TYR A 102 11.54 7.70 -11.94
C TYR A 102 11.75 7.33 -10.45
N GLY A 103 12.77 7.92 -9.79
CA GLY A 103 13.02 7.72 -8.36
C GLY A 103 12.20 8.59 -7.39
N HIS A 104 11.49 9.61 -7.89
CA HIS A 104 10.75 10.58 -7.07
C HIS A 104 9.24 10.35 -7.01
N MET A 105 8.74 9.29 -7.66
CA MET A 105 7.33 8.93 -7.52
C MET A 105 7.04 8.48 -6.10
N LYS A 106 5.92 8.98 -5.57
CA LYS A 106 5.45 8.63 -4.25
C LYS A 106 4.67 7.32 -4.29
N ILE A 107 4.61 6.62 -3.16
CA ILE A 107 3.76 5.43 -3.04
C ILE A 107 2.29 5.72 -3.39
N ARG A 108 1.83 6.94 -3.12
CA ARG A 108 0.49 7.42 -3.43
C ARG A 108 0.22 7.49 -4.94
N ASP A 109 1.24 7.77 -5.75
CA ASP A 109 1.12 7.79 -7.22
C ASP A 109 0.92 6.37 -7.76
N ILE A 110 1.62 5.39 -7.18
CA ILE A 110 1.45 3.96 -7.49
C ILE A 110 0.03 3.50 -7.16
N TRP A 111 -0.47 3.87 -5.98
CA TRP A 111 -1.84 3.56 -5.55
C TRP A 111 -2.89 4.16 -6.50
N GLN A 112 -2.75 5.42 -6.91
CA GLN A 112 -3.66 6.06 -7.86
C GLN A 112 -3.65 5.39 -9.24
N PHE A 113 -2.47 4.96 -9.70
CA PHE A 113 -2.35 4.18 -10.94
C PHE A 113 -3.14 2.87 -10.83
N ILE A 114 -2.93 2.09 -9.76
CA ILE A 114 -3.60 0.81 -9.55
C ILE A 114 -5.13 0.99 -9.48
N GLN A 115 -5.63 1.98 -8.73
CA GLN A 115 -7.06 2.30 -8.69
C GLN A 115 -7.64 2.66 -10.07
N SER A 116 -6.88 3.40 -10.88
CA SER A 116 -7.35 3.77 -12.22
C SER A 116 -7.50 2.54 -13.11
N ARG A 117 -6.56 1.59 -13.02
CA ARG A 117 -6.62 0.31 -13.75
C ARG A 117 -7.70 -0.62 -13.23
N GLU A 118 -7.93 -0.65 -11.92
CA GLU A 118 -9.04 -1.39 -11.30
C GLU A 118 -10.40 -0.89 -11.83
N LYS A 119 -10.61 0.43 -11.91
CA LYS A 119 -11.82 1.02 -12.51
C LYS A 119 -11.98 0.69 -14.00
N GLU A 120 -10.89 0.71 -14.78
CA GLU A 120 -10.91 0.31 -16.19
C GLU A 120 -11.27 -1.17 -16.35
N ALA A 121 -10.68 -2.05 -15.53
CA ALA A 121 -10.96 -3.48 -15.56
C ALA A 121 -12.44 -3.79 -15.24
N LYS A 122 -13.02 -3.09 -14.26
CA LYS A 122 -14.45 -3.20 -13.93
C LYS A 122 -15.36 -2.76 -15.08
N ARG A 123 -15.02 -1.67 -15.77
CA ARG A 123 -15.78 -1.17 -16.93
C ARG A 123 -15.74 -2.12 -18.13
N ALA A 124 -14.62 -2.81 -18.35
CA ALA A 124 -14.48 -3.74 -19.46
C ALA A 124 -15.28 -5.05 -19.29
N HIS A 125 -15.76 -5.34 -18.09
CA HIS A 125 -16.57 -6.52 -17.76
C HIS A 125 -18.06 -6.22 -17.59
N THR A 126 -18.50 -4.99 -17.91
CA THR A 126 -19.92 -4.58 -17.93
C THR A 126 -20.39 -4.43 -19.37
#